data_AF-A0A7W0TYD2-F1
#
_entry.id   AF-A0A7W0TYD2-F1
#
_cell.length_a   1.000
_cell.length_b   1.000
_cell.length_c   1.000
_cell.angle_alpha   90.00
_cell.angle_beta   90.00
_cell.angle_gamma   90.00
#
_symmetry.space_group_name_H-M   'P 1'
#
loop_
_entity.id
_entity.type
_entity.pdbx_description
1 polymer ?
#
loop_
_entity_poly.entity_id
_entity_poly.type
_entity_poly.pdbx_seq_one_letter_code
_entity_poly.pdbx_strand_id
1 'polypeptide(L)'
;MQARPGAAWSMAAIVSYAIFAVVFLLVTYPLVWMFYTSFKDQWEIFDRPFSLPTSLNLANYVEAWTTGNFGRFFFNSVFVTLPSV
;
A
#
# COMPACT_ATOMS: atom_id res chain seq x y z
N MET A 1 2.22 -20.67 42.45
CA MET A 1 1.95 -20.55 41.00
C MET A 1 0.60 -19.89 40.82
N GLN A 2 0.58 -18.56 40.67
CA GLN A 2 -0.66 -17.79 40.51
C GLN A 2 -1.13 -17.96 39.06
N ALA A 3 -2.22 -18.69 38.86
CA ALA A 3 -2.87 -18.82 37.56
C ALA A 3 -3.34 -17.42 37.12
N ARG A 4 -2.83 -16.95 35.97
CA ARG A 4 -3.29 -15.69 35.37
C ARG A 4 -4.76 -15.91 34.99
N PRO A 5 -5.73 -15.19 35.58
CA PRO A 5 -7.13 -15.38 35.23
C PRO A 5 -7.26 -15.13 33.73
N GLY A 6 -7.94 -16.05 33.03
CA GLY A 6 -8.15 -15.99 31.59
C GLY A 6 -8.58 -14.58 31.22
N ALA A 7 -7.74 -13.88 30.45
CA ALA A 7 -7.88 -12.47 30.19
C ALA A 7 -9.16 -12.24 29.38
N ALA A 8 -10.28 -12.04 30.07
CA ALA A 8 -11.44 -11.39 29.50
C ALA A 8 -10.95 -9.99 29.12
N TRP A 9 -10.73 -9.78 27.82
CA TRP A 9 -10.33 -8.50 27.28
C TRP A 9 -11.28 -7.43 27.82
N SER A 10 -10.73 -6.36 28.39
CA SER A 10 -11.57 -5.25 28.84
C SER A 10 -12.30 -4.67 27.63
N MET A 11 -13.52 -4.15 27.84
CA MET A 11 -14.29 -3.47 26.78
C MET A 11 -13.44 -2.40 26.07
N ALA A 12 -12.61 -1.68 26.85
CA ALA A 12 -11.66 -0.72 26.33
C ALA A 12 -10.66 -1.34 25.34
N ALA A 13 -10.09 -2.51 25.66
CA ALA A 13 -9.16 -3.19 24.75
C ALA A 13 -9.84 -3.57 23.43
N ILE A 14 -11.05 -4.13 23.48
CA ILE A 14 -11.82 -4.50 22.27
C ILE A 14 -12.05 -3.28 21.38
N VAL A 15 -12.47 -2.16 21.97
CA VAL A 15 -12.69 -0.90 21.24
C VAL A 15 -11.39 -0.38 20.65
N SER A 16 -10.28 -0.39 21.40
CA SER A 16 -8.97 0.04 20.88
C SER A 16 -8.51 -0.80 19.70
N TYR A 17 -8.65 -2.13 19.76
CA TYR A 17 -8.31 -3.01 18.65
C TYR A 17 -9.20 -2.78 17.44
N ALA A 18 -10.50 -2.56 17.63
CA ALA A 18 -11.41 -2.23 16.54
C ALA A 18 -11.01 -0.92 15.85
N ILE A 19 -10.65 0.11 16.60
CA ILE A 19 -10.16 1.39 16.06
C ILE A 19 -8.88 1.16 15.26
N PHE A 20 -7.90 0.46 15.81
CA PHE A 20 -6.65 0.17 15.08
C PHE A 20 -6.88 -0.67 13.83
N ALA A 21 -7.80 -1.63 13.86
CA ALA A 21 -8.17 -2.42 12.69
C ALA A 21 -8.78 -1.54 11.59
N VAL A 22 -9.67 -0.60 11.95
CA VAL A 22 -10.24 0.35 10.99
C VAL A 22 -9.16 1.25 10.40
N VAL A 23 -8.31 1.84 11.24
CA VAL A 23 -7.20 2.70 10.78
C VAL A 23 -6.26 1.92 9.86
N PHE A 24 -5.91 0.69 10.23
CA PHE A 24 -5.09 -0.20 9.40
C PHE A 24 -5.73 -0.42 8.02
N LEU A 25 -7.01 -0.79 7.97
CA LEU A 25 -7.71 -1.00 6.70
C LEU A 25 -7.76 0.27 5.86
N LEU A 26 -8.01 1.43 6.47
CA LEU A 26 -8.05 2.72 5.76
C LEU A 26 -6.70 3.10 5.14
N VAL A 27 -5.59 2.77 5.81
CA VAL A 27 -4.24 3.08 5.30
C VAL A 27 -3.78 2.03 4.30
N THR A 28 -4.03 0.74 4.57
CA THR A 28 -3.54 -0.35 3.72
C THR A 28 -4.36 -0.53 2.46
N TYR A 29 -5.66 -0.26 2.49
CA TYR A 29 -6.52 -0.36 1.30
C TYR A 29 -6.00 0.44 0.09
N PRO A 30 -5.70 1.75 0.18
CA PRO A 30 -5.20 2.51 -0.96
C PRO A 30 -3.81 2.05 -1.43
N LEU A 31 -2.97 1.51 -0.52
CA LEU A 31 -1.67 0.96 -0.89
C LEU A 31 -1.79 -0.33 -1.70
N VAL A 32 -2.68 -1.23 -1.28
CA VAL A 32 -3.00 -2.45 -2.03
C VAL A 32 -3.62 -2.09 -3.38
N TRP A 33 -4.54 -1.13 -3.38
CA TRP A 33 -5.16 -0.61 -4.60
C TRP A 33 -4.14 -0.05 -5.59
N MET A 34 -3.25 0.83 -5.12
CA MET A 34 -2.16 1.40 -5.92
C MET A 34 -1.26 0.30 -6.48
N PHE A 35 -0.91 -0.70 -5.65
CA PHE A 35 -0.05 -1.80 -6.07
C PHE A 35 -0.67 -2.59 -7.23
N TYR A 36 -1.90 -3.11 -7.11
CA TYR A 36 -2.45 -3.89 -8.22
C TYR A 36 -2.86 -3.02 -9.41
N THR A 37 -3.20 -1.75 -9.19
CA THR A 37 -3.52 -0.80 -10.27
C THR A 37 -2.30 -0.51 -11.14
N SER A 38 -1.09 -0.63 -10.61
CA SER A 38 0.13 -0.46 -11.41
C SER A 38 0.31 -1.52 -12.51
N PHE A 39 -0.40 -2.65 -12.45
CA PHE A 39 -0.45 -3.66 -13.51
C PHE A 39 -1.60 -3.47 -14.50
N LYS A 40 -2.49 -2.49 -14.30
CA LYS A 40 -3.65 -2.28 -15.16
C LYS A 40 -3.29 -1.50 -16.42
N ASP A 41 -4.04 -1.74 -17.47
CA ASP A 41 -4.05 -0.88 -18.66
C ASP A 41 -4.78 0.44 -18.37
N GLN A 42 -4.45 1.48 -19.13
CA GLN A 42 -5.06 2.80 -18.99
C GLN A 42 -6.60 2.76 -19.04
N TRP A 43 -7.19 1.96 -19.94
CA TRP A 43 -8.65 1.84 -20.06
C TRP A 43 -9.28 1.19 -18.81
N GLU A 44 -8.60 0.20 -18.21
CA GLU A 44 -9.11 -0.53 -17.04
C GLU A 44 -9.12 0.37 -15.79
N ILE A 45 -8.18 1.30 -15.69
CA ILE A 45 -8.14 2.31 -14.62
C ILE A 45 -9.40 3.19 -14.63
N PHE A 46 -9.91 3.54 -15.81
CA PHE A 46 -11.10 4.40 -15.95
C PHE A 46 -12.42 3.63 -15.96
N ASP A 47 -12.49 2.46 -16.59
CA ASP A 47 -13.71 1.64 -16.65
C ASP A 47 -14.00 0.93 -15.32
N ARG A 48 -12.96 0.34 -14.71
CA ARG A 48 -13.08 -0.50 -13.51
C ARG A 48 -12.00 -0.15 -12.48
N PRO A 49 -12.10 1.04 -11.85
CA PRO A 49 -11.05 1.54 -10.97
C PRO A 49 -10.72 0.58 -9.82
N PHE A 50 -11.74 -0.01 -9.18
CA PHE A 50 -11.57 -0.88 -8.01
C PHE A 50 -11.49 -2.38 -8.31
N SER A 51 -11.61 -2.84 -9.57
CA SER A 51 -11.47 -4.27 -9.89
C SER A 51 -10.02 -4.76 -9.71
N LEU A 52 -9.81 -6.06 -9.60
CA LEU A 52 -8.47 -6.63 -9.79
C LEU A 52 -8.05 -6.53 -11.27
N PRO A 53 -6.73 -6.47 -11.56
CA PRO A 53 -6.22 -6.40 -12.92
C PRO A 53 -6.66 -7.62 -13.73
N THR A 54 -7.11 -7.38 -14.97
CA THR A 54 -7.48 -8.45 -15.90
C THR A 54 -6.27 -9.24 -16.42
N SER A 55 -5.11 -8.59 -16.48
CA SER A 55 -3.82 -9.18 -16.81
C SER A 55 -2.68 -8.50 -16.04
N LEU A 56 -1.54 -9.18 -15.87
CA LEU A 56 -0.37 -8.60 -15.23
C LEU A 56 0.48 -7.85 -16.27
N ASN A 57 0.23 -6.55 -16.44
CA ASN A 57 1.00 -5.73 -17.38
C ASN A 57 2.30 -5.20 -16.75
N LEU A 58 3.39 -5.96 -16.93
CA LEU A 58 4.73 -5.52 -16.52
C LEU A 58 5.35 -4.45 -17.43
N ALA A 59 4.78 -4.22 -18.62
CA ALA A 59 5.29 -3.20 -19.54
C ALA A 59 5.16 -1.80 -18.94
N ASN A 60 4.15 -1.56 -18.08
CA ASN A 60 4.02 -0.31 -17.31
C ASN A 60 5.29 0.03 -16.51
N TYR A 61 5.94 -0.96 -15.91
CA TYR A 61 7.19 -0.75 -15.16
C TYR A 61 8.37 -0.45 -16.07
N VAL A 62 8.46 -1.17 -17.20
CA VAL A 62 9.49 -0.94 -18.22
C VAL A 62 9.34 0.49 -18.77
N GLU A 63 8.14 0.88 -19.17
CA GLU A 63 7.82 2.20 -19.69
C GLU A 63 8.12 3.31 -18.68
N ALA A 64 7.78 3.13 -17.40
CA ALA A 64 8.12 4.09 -16.36
C ALA A 64 9.64 4.33 -16.27
N TRP A 65 10.44 3.25 -16.38
CA TRP A 65 11.89 3.33 -16.31
C TRP A 65 12.56 3.85 -17.59
N THR A 66 12.08 3.47 -18.77
CA THR A 66 12.69 3.85 -20.06
C THR A 66 12.17 5.17 -20.60
N THR A 67 10.89 5.46 -20.41
CA THR A 67 10.19 6.60 -21.01
C THR A 67 9.82 7.64 -19.95
N GLY A 68 9.37 7.18 -18.78
CA GLY A 68 8.92 8.03 -17.67
C GLY A 68 10.02 8.73 -16.87
N ASN A 69 11.30 8.56 -17.21
CA ASN A 69 12.46 9.09 -16.47
C ASN A 69 12.48 8.68 -14.98
N PHE A 70 11.82 7.59 -14.60
CA PHE A 70 11.69 7.18 -13.20
C PHE A 70 13.05 6.98 -12.52
N GLY A 71 14.03 6.42 -13.23
CA GLY A 71 15.40 6.28 -12.71
C GLY A 71 16.02 7.61 -12.29
N ARG A 72 15.85 8.68 -13.08
CA ARG A 72 16.35 10.01 -12.74
C ARG A 72 15.68 10.56 -11.48
N PHE A 73 14.36 10.42 -11.37
CA PHE A 73 13.65 10.87 -10.17
C PHE A 73 14.07 10.10 -8.92
N PHE A 74 14.19 8.78 -9.02
CA PHE A 74 14.68 7.94 -7.93
C PHE A 74 16.08 8.36 -7.47
N PHE A 75 17.04 8.52 -8.39
CA PHE A 75 18.39 8.94 -8.04
C PHE A 75 18.46 10.36 -7.45
N ASN A 76 17.66 11.30 -7.98
CA ASN A 76 17.58 12.64 -7.40
C ASN A 76 17.12 12.59 -5.93
N SER A 77 16.08 11.80 -5.63
CA SER A 77 15.59 11.64 -4.25
C SER A 77 16.64 11.00 -3.35
N VAL A 78 17.29 9.92 -3.80
CA VAL A 78 18.35 9.25 -3.03
C VAL A 78 19.51 10.22 -2.75
N PHE A 79 19.96 10.95 -3.76
CA PHE A 79 21.07 11.89 -3.64
C PHE A 79 20.76 13.06 -2.70
N VAL A 80 19.51 13.54 -2.67
CA VAL A 80 19.10 14.63 -1.77
C VAL A 80 18.85 14.11 -0.35
N THR A 81 18.19 12.96 -0.19
CA THR A 81 17.78 12.46 1.11
C THR A 81 18.93 11.83 1.91
N LEU A 82 19.82 11.05 1.29
CA LEU A 82 20.91 10.38 2.00
C LEU A 82 21.85 11.32 2.79
N PRO A 83 22.32 12.46 2.25
CA PRO A 83 23.16 13.39 2.99
C PRO A 83 22.37 14.38 3.87
N SER A 84 21.04 14.40 3.79
CA SER A 84 20.19 15.33 4.56
C SER A 84 19.95 14.90 6.01
N VAL A 85 20.26 13.65 6.33
CA VAL A 85 20.10 13.05 7.67
C VAL A 85 21.41 13.02 8.45
#